data_AF-A0A2T3LCI8-F1
#
_entry.id   AF-A0A2T3LCI8-F1
#
_cell.length_a   1.000
_cell.length_b   1.000
_cell.length_c   1.000
_cell.angle_alpha   90.00
_cell.angle_beta   90.00
_cell.angle_gamma   90.00
#
_symmetry.space_group_name_H-M   'P 1'
#
loop_
_entity.id
_entity.type
_entity.pdbx_description
1 polymer ?
#
loop_
_entity_poly.entity_id
_entity_poly.type
_entity_poly.pdbx_seq_one_letter_code
_entity_poly.pdbx_strand_id
1 'polypeptide(L)'
;MNVLKKGLFSILFSLKSFFYLSYPMLQLLCSLGIGIGLLLSVSSSDVKESSNIITVVFMLFSLSLVLFKQYYRKVLIWSDLRSNNIVYLN
;
A
#
# COMPACT_ATOMS: atom_id res chain seq x y z
N MET A 1 -22.47 8.95 -6.08
CA MET A 1 -21.00 9.05 -6.35
C MET A 1 -20.31 10.21 -5.64
N ASN A 2 -20.90 11.41 -5.57
CA ASN A 2 -20.24 12.59 -4.99
C ASN A 2 -19.94 12.46 -3.48
N VAL A 3 -20.84 11.87 -2.69
CA VAL A 3 -20.61 11.64 -1.25
C VAL A 3 -19.40 10.73 -1.02
N LEU A 4 -19.29 9.66 -1.82
CA LEU A 4 -18.21 8.68 -1.74
C LEU A 4 -16.86 9.30 -2.12
N LYS A 5 -16.80 10.08 -3.20
CA LYS A 5 -15.60 10.83 -3.60
C LYS A 5 -15.17 11.86 -2.55
N LYS A 6 -16.11 12.61 -1.97
CA LYS A 6 -15.83 13.58 -0.90
C LYS A 6 -15.26 12.90 0.36
N GLY A 7 -15.83 11.74 0.73
CA GLY A 7 -15.33 10.92 1.83
C GLY A 7 -13.92 10.40 1.56
N LEU A 8 -13.69 9.81 0.38
CA LEU A 8 -12.37 9.33 -0.04
C LEU A 8 -11.33 10.44 -0.04
N PHE A 9 -11.65 11.62 -0.59
CA PHE A 9 -10.73 12.75 -0.60
C PHE A 9 -10.34 13.18 0.81
N SER A 10 -11.31 13.31 1.71
CA SER A 10 -11.06 13.69 3.11
C SER A 10 -10.13 12.69 3.82
N ILE A 11 -10.40 11.41 3.64
CA ILE A 11 -9.61 10.32 4.24
C ILE A 11 -8.19 10.30 3.67
N LEU A 12 -8.05 10.32 2.34
CA LEU A 12 -6.75 10.32 1.69
C LEU A 12 -5.95 11.57 2.07
N PHE A 13 -6.56 12.76 1.99
CA PHE A 13 -5.88 13.99 2.34
C PHE A 13 -5.38 13.98 3.80
N SER A 14 -6.22 13.57 4.75
CA SER A 14 -5.86 13.48 6.17
C SER A 14 -4.75 12.44 6.44
N LEU A 15 -4.83 11.28 5.78
CA LEU A 15 -3.87 10.19 5.96
C LEU A 15 -2.61 10.33 5.12
N LYS A 16 -2.47 11.37 4.29
CA LYS A 16 -1.29 11.57 3.42
C LYS A 16 0.00 11.46 4.20
N SER A 17 0.20 12.32 5.21
CA SER A 17 1.45 12.35 5.99
C SER A 17 1.70 11.04 6.71
N PHE A 18 0.65 10.43 7.28
CA PHE A 18 0.75 9.13 7.94
C PHE A 18 1.16 8.03 6.95
N PHE A 19 0.59 8.02 5.75
CA PHE A 19 0.91 7.04 4.71
C PHE A 19 2.37 7.16 4.26
N TYR A 20 2.86 8.37 3.97
CA TYR A 20 4.26 8.56 3.56
C TYR A 20 5.25 8.20 4.67
N LEU A 21 4.90 8.44 5.94
CA LEU A 21 5.72 8.06 7.09
C LEU A 21 5.73 6.55 7.35
N SER A 22 4.57 5.90 7.25
CA SER A 22 4.41 4.46 7.49
C SER A 22 4.84 3.58 6.32
N TYR A 23 4.82 4.09 5.09
CA TYR A 23 5.22 3.38 3.88
C TYR A 23 6.57 2.66 4.00
N PRO A 24 7.69 3.29 4.40
CA PRO A 24 8.97 2.60 4.51
C PRO A 24 8.93 1.45 5.54
N MET A 25 8.21 1.64 6.65
CA MET A 25 8.06 0.62 7.69
C MET A 25 7.26 -0.59 7.18
N LEU A 26 6.15 -0.34 6.48
CA LEU A 26 5.33 -1.39 5.87
C LEU A 26 6.08 -2.12 4.76
N GLN A 27 6.84 -1.41 3.94
CA GLN A 27 7.65 -2.02 2.87
C GLN A 27 8.77 -2.89 3.44
N LEU A 28 9.43 -2.44 4.52
CA LEU A 28 10.40 -3.25 5.25
C LEU A 28 9.76 -4.51 5.82
N LEU A 29 8.59 -4.38 6.46
CA LEU A 29 7.84 -5.53 6.98
C LEU A 29 7.51 -6.54 5.87
N CYS A 30 7.11 -6.07 4.69
CA CYS A 30 6.88 -6.95 3.54
C CYS A 30 8.15 -7.67 3.10
N SER A 31 9.27 -6.95 3.00
CA SER A 31 10.54 -7.55 2.60
C SER A 31 11.02 -8.62 3.60
N LEU A 32 10.82 -8.39 4.90
CA LEU A 32 11.09 -9.37 5.95
C LEU A 32 10.17 -10.59 5.82
N GLY A 33 8.87 -10.38 5.60
CA GLY A 33 7.90 -11.47 5.39
C GLY A 33 8.24 -12.34 4.18
N ILE A 34 8.65 -11.73 3.06
CA ILE A 34 9.13 -12.45 1.87
C ILE A 34 10.40 -13.23 2.20
N GLY A 35 11.37 -12.61 2.90
CA GLY A 35 12.62 -13.28 3.29
C GLY A 35 12.37 -14.50 4.18
N ILE A 36 11.51 -14.38 5.19
CA ILE A 36 11.12 -15.49 6.06
C ILE A 36 10.39 -16.57 5.27
N GLY A 37 9.45 -16.17 4.40
CA GLY A 37 8.74 -17.09 3.53
C GLY A 37 9.68 -17.90 2.64
N LEU A 38 10.64 -17.26 1.98
CA LEU A 38 11.65 -17.93 1.17
C LEU A 38 12.55 -18.86 1.99
N LEU A 39 13.03 -18.42 3.16
CA LEU A 39 13.85 -19.27 4.04
C LEU A 39 13.11 -20.53 4.47
N LEU A 40 11.83 -20.41 4.81
CA LEU A 40 10.98 -21.55 5.19
C LEU A 40 10.66 -22.45 3.99
N SER A 41 10.67 -21.93 2.75
CA SER A 41 10.40 -22.73 1.54
C SER A 41 11.53 -23.69 1.19
N VAL A 42 12.76 -23.35 1.60
CA VAL A 42 13.98 -24.15 1.39
C VAL A 42 14.11 -25.23 2.47
N SER A 43 13.55 -25.01 3.66
CA SER A 43 13.49 -26.01 4.72
C SER A 43 12.63 -27.21 4.31
N SER A 44 13.09 -28.44 4.57
CA SER A 44 12.40 -29.70 4.27
C SER A 44 11.23 -30.01 5.22
N SER A 45 10.59 -28.97 5.75
CA SER A 45 9.54 -29.09 6.76
C SER A 45 8.15 -29.07 6.13
N ASP A 46 7.16 -29.65 6.83
CA ASP A 46 5.73 -29.70 6.44
C ASP A 46 5.08 -28.32 6.26
N VAL A 47 5.84 -27.23 6.47
CA VAL A 47 5.40 -25.84 6.42
C VAL A 47 5.62 -25.20 5.03
N LYS A 48 6.11 -25.96 4.05
CA LYS A 48 6.48 -25.46 2.71
C LYS A 48 5.32 -24.84 1.94
N GLU A 49 4.13 -25.43 2.00
CA GLU A 49 2.93 -24.88 1.35
C GLU A 49 2.51 -23.54 1.99
N SER A 50 2.45 -23.49 3.32
CA SER A 50 2.16 -22.27 4.08
C SER A 50 3.19 -21.17 3.83
N SER A 51 4.47 -21.54 3.72
CA SER A 51 5.57 -20.63 3.39
C SER A 51 5.41 -19.98 2.02
N ASN A 52 5.02 -20.76 1.00
CA ASN A 52 4.75 -20.24 -0.34
C ASN A 52 3.58 -19.25 -0.32
N ILE A 53 2.48 -19.58 0.39
CA ILE A 53 1.33 -18.69 0.54
C ILE A 53 1.75 -17.38 1.20
N ILE A 54 2.49 -17.44 2.31
CA ILE A 54 2.98 -16.25 3.03
C ILE A 54 3.82 -15.38 2.09
N THR A 55 4.74 -15.98 1.35
CA THR A 55 5.62 -15.26 0.41
C THR A 55 4.81 -14.51 -0.66
N VAL A 56 3.84 -15.19 -1.27
CA VAL A 56 2.98 -14.60 -2.31
C VAL A 56 2.13 -13.47 -1.73
N VAL A 57 1.55 -13.65 -0.54
CA VAL A 57 0.76 -12.61 0.13
C VAL A 57 1.59 -11.36 0.40
N PHE A 58 2.79 -11.51 0.96
CA PHE A 58 3.66 -10.36 1.21
C PHE A 58 4.18 -9.72 -0.09
N MET A 59 4.42 -10.49 -1.15
CA MET A 59 4.74 -9.93 -2.47
C MET A 59 3.59 -9.10 -3.05
N LEU A 60 2.36 -9.64 -3.02
CA LEU A 60 1.17 -8.92 -3.50
C LEU A 60 0.88 -7.67 -2.67
N PHE A 61 1.05 -7.76 -1.36
CA PHE A 61 0.88 -6.61 -0.46
C PHE A 61 1.97 -5.55 -0.68
N SER A 62 3.21 -5.96 -0.91
CA SER A 62 4.29 -5.03 -1.28
C SER A 62 4.00 -4.33 -2.60
N LEU A 63 3.59 -5.08 -3.63
CA LEU A 63 3.23 -4.52 -4.93
C LEU A 63 2.07 -3.53 -4.82
N SER A 64 1.04 -3.87 -4.02
CA SER A 64 -0.11 -2.99 -3.81
C SER A 64 0.29 -1.70 -3.10
N LEU A 65 1.19 -1.74 -2.12
CA LEU A 65 1.75 -0.54 -1.48
C LEU A 65 2.51 0.34 -2.46
N VAL A 66 3.35 -0.24 -3.32
CA VAL A 66 4.10 0.49 -4.35
C VAL A 66 3.15 1.18 -5.33
N LEU A 67 2.17 0.45 -5.84
CA LEU A 67 1.15 1.00 -6.73
C LEU A 67 0.36 2.11 -6.02
N PHE A 68 -0.07 1.87 -4.79
CA PHE A 68 -0.82 2.86 -4.04
C PHE A 68 -0.01 4.14 -3.83
N LYS A 69 1.29 4.05 -3.53
CA LYS A 69 2.19 5.21 -3.47
C LYS A 69 2.33 5.92 -4.82
N GLN A 70 2.55 5.17 -5.90
CA GLN A 70 2.72 5.73 -7.24
C GLN A 70 1.47 6.45 -7.74
N TYR A 71 0.29 5.87 -7.49
CA TYR A 71 -1.00 6.39 -7.94
C TYR A 71 -1.68 7.28 -6.90
N TYR A 72 -1.11 7.44 -5.71
CA TYR A 72 -1.71 8.19 -4.59
C TYR A 72 -2.20 9.58 -5.01
N ARG A 73 -1.33 10.35 -5.66
CA ARG A 73 -1.65 11.70 -6.13
C ARG A 73 -2.75 11.69 -7.19
N LYS A 74 -2.74 10.72 -8.11
CA LYS A 74 -3.78 10.58 -9.14
C LYS A 74 -5.14 10.26 -8.52
N VAL A 75 -5.19 9.38 -7.51
CA VAL A 75 -6.42 9.05 -6.77
C VAL A 75 -6.91 10.25 -5.96
N LEU A 76 -6.00 11.01 -5.35
CA LEU A 76 -6.34 12.21 -4.60
C LEU A 76 -6.93 13.30 -5.52
N ILE A 77 -6.34 13.51 -6.71
CA ILE A 77 -6.89 14.46 -7.70
C ILE A 77 -8.24 13.98 -8.25
N TRP A 78 -8.39 12.67 -8.53
CA TRP A 78 -9.65 12.11 -9.03
C TRP A 78 -10.81 12.18 -8.02
N SER A 79 -10.48 12.13 -6.72
CA SER A 79 -11.45 12.27 -5.63
C SER A 79 -11.75 13.73 -5.28
N ASP A 80 -10.94 14.68 -5.77
CA ASP A 80 -11.22 16.11 -5.60
C ASP A 80 -12.44 16.50 -6.42
N LEU A 81 -13.45 17.05 -5.74
CA LEU A 81 -14.69 17.55 -6.33
C LEU A 81 -14.69 19.08 -6.44
N ARG A 82 -13.62 19.75 -6.00
CA ARG A 82 -13.48 21.21 -6.11
C ARG A 82 -13.14 21.54 -7.56
N SER A 83 -14.08 22.17 -8.27
CA SER A 83 -13.90 22.48 -9.69
C SER A 83 -12.90 23.60 -9.99
N ASN A 84 -12.33 24.28 -8.97
CA ASN A 84 -11.61 25.53 -9.26
C ASN A 84 -10.58 26.01 -8.22
N ASN A 85 -9.81 25.14 -7.57
CA ASN A 85 -8.63 25.64 -6.86
C ASN A 85 -7.46 24.68 -6.99
N ILE A 86 -6.41 25.18 -7.64
CA ILE A 86 -5.10 24.56 -7.80
C ILE A 86 -4.61 24.17 -6.40
N VAL A 87 -4.69 22.89 -6.06
CA VAL A 87 -4.09 22.37 -4.83
C VAL A 87 -2.59 22.32 -5.07
N TYR A 88 -1.88 23.36 -4.65
CA TYR A 88 -0.42 23.35 -4.57
C TYR A 88 0.01 22.33 -3.52
N LEU A 89 0.28 21.09 -3.96
CA LEU A 89 0.98 20.09 -3.17
C LEU A 89 2.47 20.43 -3.25
N ASN A 90 2.95 21.25 -2.33
CA ASN A 90 4.39 21.32 -2.01
C ASN A 90 4.84 19.98 -1.40
#